data_AF-A0A0B7NN38-F1
#
_entry.id   AF-A0A0B7NN38-F1
#
_cell.length_a   1.000
_cell.length_b   1.000
_cell.length_c   1.000
_cell.angle_alpha   90.00
_cell.angle_beta   90.00
_cell.angle_gamma   90.00
#
_symmetry.space_group_name_H-M   'P 1'
#
loop_
_entity.id
_entity.type
_entity.pdbx_description
1 polymer ?
#
loop_
_entity_poly.entity_id
_entity_poly.type
_entity_poly.pdbx_seq_one_letter_code
_entity_poly.pdbx_strand_id
1 'polypeptide(L)'
;MTTKNLLKHQEVKDIVTKAVSGVDGNAYIIGDSEWADGTKSDVYPSTLPCAMDVHCDLWARQCHIINHASAKKWIGSALHPFTALSLLSVDQETCLLESEVWKDSTMTRLFEILHQILAKALDRETQMLDAVKSVCNTKIKVYQEILDTSGRLAYSSAIDLHAQQGIEKMRSVKRQFEEDDDQDTAAANSDTNSESSIRSFDEQKYQCTMEFTEQFKKTQKRMNWKACHALLLEKPDMIHYKNAESLRVRFEQYCDEYNYLVG
;
A
#
# COMPACT_ATOMS: atom_id res chain seq x y z
N MET A 1 -2.88 -3.34 0.10
CA MET A 1 -4.06 -2.92 0.91
C MET A 1 -4.21 -3.85 2.10
N THR A 2 -4.31 -3.37 3.34
CA THR A 2 -4.41 -4.26 4.50
C THR A 2 -5.85 -4.51 4.94
N THR A 3 -6.37 -5.70 4.58
CA THR A 3 -7.58 -6.38 5.09
C THR A 3 -7.75 -6.33 6.61
N LYS A 4 -6.69 -6.00 7.36
CA LYS A 4 -6.69 -5.74 8.81
C LYS A 4 -7.69 -4.69 9.28
N ASN A 5 -8.06 -3.70 8.45
CA ASN A 5 -9.05 -2.68 8.82
C ASN A 5 -10.50 -3.18 8.68
N LEU A 6 -10.74 -4.19 7.84
CA LEU A 6 -12.05 -4.80 7.66
C LEU A 6 -12.51 -5.50 8.95
N LEU A 7 -11.59 -6.20 9.63
CA LEU A 7 -11.84 -6.88 10.92
C LEU A 7 -12.17 -5.92 12.07
N LYS A 8 -11.96 -4.61 11.91
CA LYS A 8 -12.33 -3.60 12.90
C LYS A 8 -13.77 -3.11 12.72
N HIS A 9 -14.36 -3.30 11.54
CA HIS A 9 -15.72 -2.87 11.22
C HIS A 9 -16.75 -3.70 11.98
N GLN A 10 -17.74 -3.04 12.59
CA GLN A 10 -18.69 -3.71 13.49
C GLN A 10 -19.52 -4.77 12.76
N GLU A 11 -20.02 -4.45 11.56
CA GLU A 11 -20.78 -5.41 10.72
C GLU A 11 -19.96 -6.67 10.38
N VAL A 12 -18.65 -6.53 10.17
CA VAL A 12 -17.76 -7.67 9.89
C VAL A 12 -17.56 -8.53 11.14
N LYS A 13 -17.40 -7.89 12.30
CA LYS A 13 -17.35 -8.59 13.59
C LYS A 13 -18.66 -9.34 13.88
N ASP A 14 -19.80 -8.72 13.59
CA ASP A 14 -21.12 -9.31 13.83
C ASP A 14 -21.35 -10.51 12.91
N ILE A 15 -20.95 -10.40 11.63
CA ILE A 15 -20.99 -11.51 10.66
C ILE A 15 -20.12 -12.67 11.14
N VAL A 16 -18.87 -12.41 11.53
CA VAL A 16 -17.94 -13.46 12.00
C VAL A 16 -18.44 -14.10 13.29
N THR A 17 -18.87 -13.31 14.27
CA THR A 17 -19.31 -13.82 15.57
C THR A 17 -20.55 -14.70 15.42
N LYS A 18 -21.52 -14.26 14.61
CA LYS A 18 -22.74 -15.03 14.30
C LYS A 18 -22.43 -16.32 13.55
N ALA A 19 -21.52 -16.25 12.57
CA ALA A 19 -21.09 -17.38 11.75
C ALA A 19 -20.29 -18.44 12.54
N VAL A 20 -19.49 -18.01 13.52
CA VAL A 20 -18.60 -18.88 14.29
C VAL A 20 -19.28 -19.49 15.51
N SER A 21 -20.04 -18.68 16.26
CA SER A 21 -20.48 -19.09 17.60
C SER A 21 -21.94 -19.51 17.68
N GLY A 22 -22.79 -19.12 16.72
CA GLY A 22 -24.21 -19.49 16.68
C GLY A 22 -25.07 -19.11 17.91
N VAL A 23 -24.50 -18.49 18.96
CA VAL A 23 -25.14 -18.27 20.27
C VAL A 23 -24.52 -17.04 20.98
N ASP A 24 -25.32 -16.35 21.81
CA ASP A 24 -24.86 -15.29 22.73
C ASP A 24 -24.05 -15.85 23.92
N GLY A 25 -22.75 -15.60 23.90
CA GLY A 25 -21.92 -15.22 25.06
C GLY A 25 -21.56 -16.23 26.17
N ASN A 26 -22.37 -17.24 26.53
CA ASN A 26 -22.22 -17.89 27.86
C ASN A 26 -22.24 -19.44 27.95
N ALA A 27 -21.95 -20.19 26.88
CA ALA A 27 -21.80 -21.65 26.97
C ALA A 27 -20.32 -22.07 26.97
N TYR A 28 -19.82 -22.61 28.09
CA TYR A 28 -18.49 -23.23 28.20
C TYR A 28 -18.56 -24.54 28.99
N ILE A 29 -17.87 -25.57 28.47
CA ILE A 29 -17.30 -26.67 29.25
C ILE A 29 -15.91 -26.98 28.64
N ILE A 30 -14.97 -27.38 29.50
CA ILE A 30 -13.60 -27.82 29.16
C ILE A 30 -13.67 -29.28 28.65
N GLY A 31 -12.96 -29.59 27.57
CA GLY A 31 -12.82 -30.96 27.05
C GLY A 31 -11.36 -31.32 26.80
N ASP A 32 -11.01 -32.58 27.05
CA ASP A 32 -9.65 -33.11 26.91
C ASP A 32 -9.24 -33.31 25.44
N SER A 33 -7.93 -33.14 25.18
CA SER A 33 -7.31 -33.14 23.85
C SER A 33 -6.51 -34.42 23.52
N GLU A 34 -6.73 -35.51 24.25
CA GLU A 34 -6.06 -36.80 24.02
C GLU A 34 -6.93 -37.80 23.26
N TRP A 35 -6.43 -38.29 22.13
CA TRP A 35 -7.02 -39.42 21.42
C TRP A 35 -6.65 -40.74 22.12
N ALA A 36 -7.49 -41.77 21.96
CA ALA A 36 -7.32 -43.08 22.60
C ALA A 36 -6.01 -43.81 22.23
N ASP A 37 -5.29 -43.35 21.20
CA ASP A 37 -4.03 -43.92 20.72
C ASP A 37 -2.77 -43.15 21.16
N GLY A 38 -2.92 -42.06 21.92
CA GLY A 38 -1.81 -41.26 22.44
C GLY A 38 -1.12 -40.36 21.40
N THR A 39 -1.67 -40.22 20.19
CA THR A 39 -1.14 -39.30 19.19
C THR A 39 -1.66 -37.88 19.39
N LYS A 40 -0.86 -36.87 19.01
CA LYS A 40 -1.23 -35.45 19.00
C LYS A 40 -1.07 -34.90 17.59
N SER A 41 -2.16 -34.46 16.98
CA SER A 41 -2.11 -33.58 15.81
C SER A 41 -2.33 -32.16 16.30
N ASP A 42 -1.37 -31.27 16.09
CA ASP A 42 -1.49 -29.85 16.50
C ASP A 42 -2.60 -29.12 15.70
N VAL A 43 -3.06 -29.73 14.60
CA VAL A 43 -4.09 -29.19 13.71
C VAL A 43 -5.14 -30.27 13.43
N TYR A 44 -6.43 -29.97 13.60
CA TYR A 44 -7.53 -30.89 13.29
C TYR A 44 -8.63 -30.21 12.45
N PRO A 45 -9.47 -30.97 11.73
CA PRO A 45 -10.54 -30.39 10.91
C PRO A 45 -11.52 -29.58 11.76
N SER A 46 -11.76 -28.33 11.39
CA SER A 46 -12.69 -27.46 12.10
C SER A 46 -14.15 -27.79 11.76
N THR A 47 -15.06 -27.46 12.69
CA THR A 47 -16.49 -27.34 12.38
C THR A 47 -16.81 -26.11 11.53
N LEU A 48 -15.90 -25.14 11.47
CA LEU A 48 -16.02 -23.97 10.61
C LEU A 48 -15.66 -24.30 9.16
N PRO A 49 -16.47 -23.85 8.19
CA PRO A 49 -16.12 -23.96 6.77
C PRO A 49 -14.73 -23.39 6.51
N CYS A 50 -13.93 -24.12 5.73
CA CYS A 50 -12.56 -23.81 5.30
C CYS A 50 -11.48 -23.62 6.39
N ALA A 51 -11.81 -23.78 7.67
CA ALA A 51 -10.84 -23.64 8.77
C ALA A 51 -10.29 -24.99 9.24
N MET A 52 -9.13 -24.93 9.88
CA MET A 52 -8.56 -26.00 10.68
C MET A 52 -8.38 -25.48 12.10
N ASP A 53 -8.72 -26.28 13.10
CA ASP A 53 -8.55 -25.90 14.49
C ASP A 53 -7.12 -26.22 14.93
N VAL A 54 -6.57 -25.36 15.77
CA VAL A 54 -5.29 -25.52 16.44
C VAL A 54 -5.48 -25.36 17.93
N HIS A 55 -4.75 -26.19 18.67
CA HIS A 55 -4.79 -26.17 20.13
C HIS A 55 -4.17 -24.87 20.66
N CYS A 56 -4.87 -24.15 21.55
CA CYS A 56 -4.47 -22.80 21.95
C CYS A 56 -4.74 -22.44 23.43
N ASP A 57 -4.59 -23.43 24.33
CA ASP A 57 -4.99 -23.40 25.74
C ASP A 57 -4.50 -22.22 26.61
N LEU A 58 -3.53 -21.44 26.13
CA LEU A 58 -2.87 -20.39 26.91
C LEU A 58 -3.32 -18.96 26.57
N TRP A 59 -3.87 -18.71 25.37
CA TRP A 59 -4.11 -17.34 24.91
C TRP A 59 -5.42 -17.14 24.13
N ALA A 60 -6.11 -18.21 23.73
CA ALA A 60 -7.39 -18.12 23.03
C ALA A 60 -8.30 -19.31 23.36
N ARG A 61 -9.62 -19.13 23.17
CA ARG A 61 -10.60 -20.22 23.32
C ARG A 61 -10.53 -21.24 22.19
N GLN A 62 -10.29 -20.75 20.98
CA GLN A 62 -10.20 -21.51 19.75
C GLN A 62 -9.24 -20.78 18.83
N CYS A 63 -8.36 -21.52 18.17
CA CYS A 63 -7.47 -20.98 17.16
C CYS A 63 -7.81 -21.63 15.83
N HIS A 64 -8.23 -20.82 14.87
CA HIS A 64 -8.61 -21.28 13.53
C HIS A 64 -7.52 -20.86 12.55
N ILE A 65 -6.88 -21.83 11.91
CA ILE A 65 -5.97 -21.62 10.81
C ILE A 65 -6.72 -21.80 9.50
N ILE A 66 -6.60 -20.80 8.63
CA ILE A 66 -7.17 -20.83 7.30
C ILE A 66 -6.04 -20.58 6.33
N ASN A 67 -5.98 -21.40 5.28
CA ASN A 67 -5.02 -21.22 4.21
C ASN A 67 -5.74 -21.22 2.86
N HIS A 68 -5.02 -20.78 1.83
CA HIS A 68 -5.56 -20.65 0.49
C HIS A 68 -6.12 -21.98 -0.02
N ALA A 69 -5.43 -23.09 0.23
CA ALA A 69 -5.85 -24.41 -0.21
C ALA A 69 -7.11 -24.92 0.50
N SER A 70 -7.33 -24.57 1.77
CA SER A 70 -8.53 -24.95 2.53
C SER A 70 -9.73 -24.08 2.13
N ALA A 71 -9.50 -22.81 1.79
CA ALA A 71 -10.52 -21.87 1.33
C ALA A 71 -11.01 -22.18 -0.09
N LYS A 72 -10.10 -22.44 -1.04
CA LYS A 72 -10.48 -22.72 -2.45
C LYS A 72 -11.37 -23.95 -2.65
N LYS A 73 -11.29 -24.94 -1.74
CA LYS A 73 -12.15 -26.15 -1.80
C LYS A 73 -13.65 -25.85 -1.68
N TRP A 74 -14.01 -24.66 -1.22
CA TRP A 74 -15.39 -24.25 -0.99
C TRP A 74 -15.97 -23.40 -2.12
N ILE A 75 -15.16 -23.08 -3.15
CA ILE A 75 -15.59 -22.36 -4.35
C ILE A 75 -16.56 -23.26 -5.15
N GLY A 76 -17.73 -22.71 -5.51
CA GLY A 76 -18.77 -23.42 -6.28
C GLY A 76 -19.99 -23.87 -5.47
N SER A 77 -19.98 -23.72 -4.14
CA SER A 77 -21.16 -23.82 -3.27
C SER A 77 -21.67 -22.42 -2.88
N ALA A 78 -22.85 -22.28 -2.27
CA ALA A 78 -23.25 -20.99 -1.68
C ALA A 78 -22.25 -20.64 -0.57
N LEU A 79 -21.46 -19.58 -0.71
CA LEU A 79 -20.37 -19.33 0.22
C LEU A 79 -20.92 -18.93 1.58
N HIS A 80 -20.44 -19.63 2.60
CA HIS A 80 -20.61 -19.18 3.96
C HIS A 80 -19.87 -17.84 4.16
N PRO A 81 -20.45 -16.85 4.86
CA PRO A 81 -19.81 -15.53 5.03
C PRO A 81 -18.40 -15.57 5.61
N PHE A 82 -18.13 -16.54 6.50
CA PHE A 82 -16.80 -16.77 7.04
C PHE A 82 -15.80 -17.23 5.97
N THR A 83 -16.23 -18.11 5.06
CA THR A 83 -15.41 -18.57 3.92
C THR A 83 -15.13 -17.42 2.96
N ALA A 84 -16.15 -16.62 2.63
CA ALA A 84 -16.02 -15.45 1.76
C ALA A 84 -15.00 -14.44 2.32
N LEU A 85 -15.12 -14.10 3.61
CA LEU A 85 -14.16 -13.22 4.29
C LEU A 85 -12.75 -13.82 4.30
N SER A 86 -12.65 -15.13 4.47
CA SER A 86 -11.37 -15.84 4.52
C SER A 86 -10.67 -15.84 3.17
N LEU A 87 -11.40 -16.13 2.09
CA LEU A 87 -10.90 -16.02 0.71
C LEU A 87 -10.42 -14.60 0.43
N LEU A 88 -11.25 -13.59 0.71
CA LEU A 88 -10.86 -12.18 0.55
C LEU A 88 -9.59 -11.83 1.34
N SER A 89 -9.44 -12.37 2.55
CA SER A 89 -8.30 -12.07 3.42
C SER A 89 -7.01 -12.78 3.01
N VAL A 90 -7.13 -14.01 2.50
CA VAL A 90 -6.01 -14.87 2.12
C VAL A 90 -5.54 -14.56 0.70
N ASP A 91 -6.46 -14.38 -0.23
CA ASP A 91 -6.14 -14.18 -1.65
C ASP A 91 -5.72 -12.74 -1.93
N GLN A 92 -6.08 -11.80 -1.04
CA GLN A 92 -5.73 -10.37 -1.11
C GLN A 92 -6.02 -9.74 -2.48
N GLU A 93 -7.04 -10.24 -3.17
CA GLU A 93 -7.43 -9.78 -4.50
C GLU A 93 -7.74 -8.29 -4.48
N THR A 94 -7.30 -7.58 -5.51
CA THR A 94 -7.37 -6.11 -5.55
C THR A 94 -8.71 -5.63 -6.07
N CYS A 95 -9.42 -6.46 -6.85
CA CYS A 95 -10.74 -6.16 -7.35
C CYS A 95 -11.65 -7.39 -7.35
N LEU A 96 -12.96 -7.14 -7.29
CA LEU A 96 -13.97 -8.20 -7.30
C LEU A 96 -13.91 -9.05 -8.58
N LEU A 97 -13.53 -8.46 -9.73
CA LEU A 97 -13.47 -9.15 -11.02
C LEU A 97 -12.34 -10.17 -11.13
N GLU A 98 -11.28 -10.00 -10.34
CA GLU A 98 -10.20 -10.99 -10.22
C GLU A 98 -10.66 -12.23 -9.45
N SER A 99 -11.72 -12.10 -8.65
CA SER A 99 -12.24 -13.17 -7.82
C SER A 99 -12.93 -14.25 -8.63
N GLU A 100 -12.51 -15.50 -8.45
CA GLU A 100 -13.21 -16.68 -8.98
C GLU A 100 -14.68 -16.76 -8.49
N VAL A 101 -15.02 -15.98 -7.45
CA VAL A 101 -16.31 -16.00 -6.74
C VAL A 101 -17.07 -14.68 -6.84
N TRP A 102 -16.77 -13.84 -7.83
CA TRP A 102 -17.32 -12.48 -7.96
C TRP A 102 -18.85 -12.40 -8.03
N LYS A 103 -19.53 -13.47 -8.45
CA LYS A 103 -20.99 -13.56 -8.56
C LYS A 103 -21.70 -13.82 -7.23
N ASP A 104 -20.95 -14.17 -6.17
CA ASP A 104 -21.53 -14.43 -4.85
C ASP A 104 -21.94 -13.10 -4.18
N SER A 105 -23.15 -13.09 -3.62
CA SER A 105 -23.73 -11.88 -3.00
C SER A 105 -22.99 -11.47 -1.73
N THR A 106 -22.42 -12.43 -1.00
CA THR A 106 -21.64 -12.15 0.21
C THR A 106 -20.27 -11.57 -0.14
N MET A 107 -19.60 -12.13 -1.16
CA MET A 107 -18.35 -11.55 -1.68
C MET A 107 -18.58 -10.13 -2.22
N THR A 108 -19.64 -9.92 -3.00
CA THR A 108 -20.02 -8.58 -3.50
C THR A 108 -20.19 -7.60 -2.34
N ARG A 109 -20.95 -7.99 -1.30
CA ARG A 109 -21.17 -7.16 -0.12
C ARG A 109 -19.89 -6.84 0.64
N LEU A 110 -18.95 -7.79 0.77
CA LEU A 110 -17.67 -7.55 1.42
C LEU A 110 -16.81 -6.55 0.64
N PHE A 111 -16.79 -6.64 -0.69
CA PHE A 111 -16.10 -5.66 -1.54
C PHE A 111 -16.75 -4.27 -1.48
N GLU A 112 -18.09 -4.18 -1.42
CA GLU A 112 -18.77 -2.90 -1.18
C GLU A 112 -18.35 -2.26 0.15
N ILE A 113 -18.32 -3.04 1.23
CA ILE A 113 -17.89 -2.54 2.55
C ILE A 113 -16.42 -2.09 2.48
N LEU A 114 -15.55 -2.88 1.84
CA LEU A 114 -14.14 -2.53 1.66
C LEU A 114 -14.01 -1.21 0.89
N HIS A 115 -14.75 -1.05 -0.21
CA HIS A 115 -14.77 0.17 -1.01
C HIS A 115 -15.26 1.38 -0.19
N GLN A 116 -16.31 1.22 0.61
CA GLN A 116 -16.79 2.29 1.49
C GLN A 116 -15.75 2.68 2.56
N ILE A 117 -15.04 1.71 3.13
CA ILE A 117 -13.96 1.97 4.09
C ILE A 117 -12.83 2.74 3.42
N LEU A 118 -12.42 2.33 2.21
CA LEU A 118 -11.38 2.99 1.44
C LEU A 118 -11.79 4.40 1.05
N ALA A 119 -13.00 4.60 0.55
CA ALA A 119 -13.51 5.92 0.19
C ALA A 119 -13.51 6.87 1.39
N LYS A 120 -13.91 6.40 2.58
CA LYS A 120 -13.86 7.19 3.82
C LYS A 120 -12.42 7.49 4.26
N ALA A 121 -11.49 6.57 4.06
CA ALA A 121 -10.08 6.79 4.38
C ALA A 121 -9.47 7.85 3.46
N LEU A 122 -9.74 7.75 2.15
CA LEU A 122 -9.31 8.72 1.15
C LEU A 122 -9.90 10.11 1.44
N ASP A 123 -11.20 10.23 1.68
CA ASP A 123 -11.85 11.50 2.04
C ASP A 123 -11.17 12.16 3.27
N ARG A 124 -10.85 11.38 4.29
CA ARG A 124 -10.12 11.88 5.47
C ARG A 124 -8.71 12.36 5.12
N GLU A 125 -7.98 11.63 4.27
CA GLU A 125 -6.63 12.01 3.83
C GLU A 125 -6.68 13.29 2.99
N THR A 126 -7.62 13.39 2.05
CA THR A 126 -7.87 14.60 1.26
C THR A 126 -8.17 15.81 2.17
N GLN A 127 -9.05 15.65 3.16
CA GLN A 127 -9.35 16.72 4.13
C GLN A 127 -8.11 17.15 4.92
N MET A 128 -7.24 16.21 5.28
CA MET A 128 -5.98 16.53 5.96
C MET A 128 -5.01 17.30 5.04
N LEU A 129 -4.89 16.90 3.78
CA LEU A 129 -4.09 17.61 2.78
C LEU A 129 -4.61 19.03 2.56
N ASP A 130 -5.92 19.21 2.45
CA ASP A 130 -6.55 20.52 2.31
C ASP A 130 -6.30 21.42 3.51
N ALA A 131 -6.37 20.86 4.74
CA ALA A 131 -6.04 21.58 5.95
C ALA A 131 -4.57 22.06 5.95
N VAL A 132 -3.63 21.20 5.52
CA VAL A 132 -2.20 21.56 5.40
C VAL A 132 -1.99 22.65 4.35
N LYS A 133 -2.61 22.52 3.16
CA LYS A 133 -2.58 23.53 2.10
C LYS A 133 -3.11 24.88 2.61
N SER A 134 -4.22 24.86 3.34
CA SER A 134 -4.83 26.05 3.96
C SER A 134 -3.87 26.72 4.96
N VAL A 135 -3.29 25.96 5.90
CA VAL A 135 -2.32 26.49 6.87
C VAL A 135 -1.11 27.12 6.18
N CYS A 136 -0.56 26.47 5.15
CA CYS A 136 0.56 27.01 4.39
C CYS A 136 0.19 28.32 3.70
N ASN A 137 -0.98 28.39 3.05
CA ASN A 137 -1.47 29.61 2.40
C ASN A 137 -1.67 30.75 3.41
N THR A 138 -2.28 30.48 4.57
CA THR A 138 -2.45 31.47 5.64
C THR A 138 -1.10 31.99 6.13
N LYS A 139 -0.12 31.13 6.36
CA LYS A 139 1.22 31.54 6.83
C LYS A 139 1.97 32.35 5.78
N ILE A 140 1.89 31.96 4.50
CA ILE A 140 2.47 32.74 3.39
C ILE A 140 1.88 34.15 3.36
N LYS A 141 0.55 34.28 3.51
CA LYS A 141 -0.12 35.58 3.55
C LYS A 141 0.37 36.44 4.72
N VAL A 142 0.50 35.86 5.92
CA VAL A 142 1.03 36.57 7.09
C VAL A 142 2.45 37.08 6.85
N TYR A 143 3.33 36.27 6.25
CA TYR A 143 4.69 36.73 5.92
C TYR A 143 4.70 37.83 4.85
N GLN A 144 3.78 37.78 3.88
CA GLN A 144 3.62 38.86 2.90
C GLN A 144 3.16 40.16 3.55
N GLU A 145 2.22 40.10 4.50
CA GLU A 145 1.77 41.26 5.28
C GLU A 145 2.91 41.85 6.14
N ILE A 146 3.78 41.00 6.71
CA ILE A 146 4.98 41.43 7.43
C ILE A 146 5.93 42.17 6.50
N LEU A 147 6.16 41.65 5.28
CA LEU A 147 7.02 42.30 4.28
C LEU A 147 6.47 43.67 3.84
N ASP A 148 5.16 43.76 3.57
CA ASP A 148 4.51 45.03 3.21
C ASP A 148 4.65 46.05 4.34
N THR A 149 4.38 45.63 5.57
CA THR A 149 4.50 46.49 6.76
C THR A 149 5.95 46.93 6.99
N SER A 150 6.91 46.03 6.82
CA SER A 150 8.35 46.30 6.92
C SER A 150 8.81 47.32 5.90
N GLY A 151 8.40 47.16 4.64
CA GLY A 151 8.70 48.11 3.57
C GLY A 151 8.08 49.49 3.81
N ARG A 152 6.84 49.55 4.34
CA ARG A 152 6.16 50.81 4.67
C ARG A 152 6.78 51.56 5.84
N LEU A 153 7.25 50.84 6.86
CA LEU A 153 7.80 51.41 8.09
C LEU A 153 9.34 51.52 8.08
N ALA A 154 9.98 51.13 6.97
CA ALA A 154 11.43 51.09 6.79
C ALA A 154 12.15 50.32 7.92
N TYR A 155 11.61 49.16 8.29
CA TYR A 155 12.24 48.27 9.26
C TYR A 155 13.51 47.60 8.71
N SER A 156 14.27 46.93 9.59
CA SER A 156 15.56 46.35 9.22
C SER A 156 15.44 45.24 8.18
N SER A 157 16.45 45.13 7.31
CA SER A 157 16.57 44.06 6.31
C SER A 157 16.56 42.65 6.89
N ALA A 158 16.85 42.47 8.18
CA ALA A 158 16.78 41.17 8.84
C ALA A 158 15.33 40.65 8.97
N ILE A 159 14.35 41.55 9.15
CA ILE A 159 12.93 41.17 9.22
C ILE A 159 12.46 40.67 7.84
N ASP A 160 12.88 41.36 6.78
CA ASP A 160 12.57 40.97 5.40
C ASP A 160 13.17 39.61 5.05
N LEU A 161 14.43 39.40 5.42
CA LEU A 161 15.12 38.14 5.20
C LEU A 161 14.40 36.97 5.89
N HIS A 162 14.02 37.14 7.16
CA HIS A 162 13.33 36.08 7.91
C HIS A 162 11.92 35.81 7.36
N ALA A 163 11.19 36.85 6.94
CA ALA A 163 9.87 36.67 6.32
C ALA A 163 9.98 35.97 4.95
N GLN A 164 10.98 36.30 4.13
CA GLN A 164 11.25 35.62 2.86
C GLN A 164 11.62 34.15 3.06
N GLN A 165 12.53 33.85 4.00
CA GLN A 165 12.85 32.47 4.38
C GLN A 165 11.62 31.69 4.86
N GLY A 166 10.74 32.35 5.62
CA GLY A 166 9.46 31.78 6.06
C GLY A 166 8.55 31.41 4.90
N ILE A 167 8.42 32.30 3.90
CA ILE A 167 7.64 32.05 2.68
C ILE A 167 8.22 30.88 1.88
N GLU A 168 9.53 30.85 1.66
CA GLU A 168 10.19 29.78 0.93
C GLU A 168 9.98 28.43 1.60
N LYS A 169 10.12 28.38 2.93
CA LYS A 169 9.87 27.15 3.70
C LYS A 169 8.43 26.69 3.58
N MET A 170 7.44 27.59 3.68
CA MET A 170 6.02 27.21 3.54
C MET A 170 5.68 26.77 2.12
N ARG A 171 6.27 27.38 1.08
CA ARG A 171 6.13 26.93 -0.30
C ARG A 171 6.75 25.56 -0.52
N SER A 172 7.93 25.30 0.06
CA SER A 172 8.58 23.99 -0.01
C SER A 172 7.71 22.91 0.65
N VAL A 173 7.14 23.18 1.82
CA VAL A 173 6.24 22.24 2.50
C VAL A 173 4.99 21.99 1.66
N LYS A 174 4.39 23.05 1.10
CA LYS A 174 3.21 22.92 0.23
C LYS A 174 3.47 22.04 -0.99
N ARG A 175 4.62 22.23 -1.68
CA ARG A 175 5.00 21.43 -2.85
C ARG A 175 5.17 19.94 -2.53
N GLN A 176 5.73 19.61 -1.37
CA GLN A 176 5.89 18.22 -0.93
C GLN A 176 4.56 17.45 -0.82
N PHE A 177 3.43 18.15 -0.70
CA PHE A 177 2.10 17.55 -0.63
C PHE A 177 1.27 17.75 -1.92
N GLU A 178 1.85 18.38 -2.94
CA GLU A 178 1.23 18.57 -4.26
C GLU A 178 1.92 17.69 -5.32
N GLU A 179 3.23 17.46 -5.21
CA GLU A 179 4.01 16.64 -6.15
C GLU A 179 3.65 15.14 -6.11
N ASP A 180 2.95 14.67 -5.07
CA ASP A 180 2.44 13.29 -5.01
C ASP A 180 1.13 13.07 -5.80
N ASP A 181 0.37 14.13 -6.15
CA ASP A 181 -0.93 14.03 -6.89
C ASP A 181 -0.76 14.10 -8.44
N ASP A 182 0.29 14.76 -8.93
CA ASP A 182 0.50 15.00 -10.36
C ASP A 182 1.07 13.78 -11.11
N GLN A 183 1.61 12.79 -10.40
CA GLN A 183 2.03 11.51 -11.01
C GLN A 183 0.86 10.54 -11.26
N ASP A 184 -0.22 10.63 -10.48
CA ASP A 184 -1.35 9.69 -10.58
C ASP A 184 -2.51 10.22 -11.47
N THR A 185 -2.64 11.55 -11.63
CA THR A 185 -3.72 12.15 -12.43
C THR A 185 -3.43 12.24 -13.93
N ALA A 186 -2.17 12.12 -14.37
CA ALA A 186 -1.81 12.09 -15.79
C ALA A 186 -2.15 10.75 -16.49
N ALA A 187 -2.36 9.67 -15.74
CA ALA A 187 -2.64 8.34 -16.28
C ALA A 187 -4.12 8.09 -16.64
N ALA A 188 -5.05 8.97 -16.23
CA ALA A 188 -6.49 8.72 -16.36
C ALA A 188 -7.13 9.18 -17.68
N ASN A 189 -6.38 9.80 -18.59
CA ASN A 189 -6.94 10.38 -19.83
C ASN A 189 -6.22 9.92 -21.10
N SER A 190 -6.18 8.61 -21.38
CA SER A 190 -6.00 8.14 -22.77
C SER A 190 -6.52 6.73 -22.99
N ASP A 191 -7.84 6.54 -22.95
CA ASP A 191 -8.45 5.38 -23.58
C ASP A 191 -8.65 5.67 -25.07
N THR A 192 -7.75 5.16 -25.90
CA THR A 192 -8.09 4.74 -27.27
C THR A 192 -7.20 3.59 -27.72
N ASN A 193 -7.85 2.45 -27.93
CA ASN A 193 -7.40 1.24 -28.64
C ASN A 193 -6.13 1.38 -29.51
N SER A 194 -5.11 0.59 -29.19
CA SER A 194 -4.44 -0.27 -30.20
C SER A 194 -3.46 -1.24 -29.52
N GLU A 195 -3.67 -2.54 -29.74
CA GLU A 195 -2.73 -3.62 -29.43
C GLU A 195 -1.39 -3.41 -30.13
N SER A 196 -0.40 -2.95 -29.37
CA SER A 196 1.01 -3.31 -29.53
C SER A 196 1.73 -2.84 -28.28
N SER A 197 2.48 -3.71 -27.61
CA SER A 197 3.30 -3.46 -26.41
C SER A 197 3.90 -2.03 -26.31
N ILE A 198 3.14 -1.04 -25.81
CA ILE A 198 3.65 0.29 -25.48
C ILE A 198 4.19 0.20 -24.06
N ARG A 199 5.51 -0.02 -23.92
CA ARG A 199 6.17 0.23 -22.64
C ARG A 199 5.95 1.71 -22.31
N SER A 200 5.48 2.00 -21.10
CA SER A 200 5.34 3.39 -20.62
C SER A 200 6.64 4.15 -20.87
N PHE A 201 6.54 5.45 -21.20
CA PHE A 201 7.70 6.31 -21.40
C PHE A 201 8.68 6.26 -20.21
N ASP A 202 8.13 6.15 -18.99
CA ASP A 202 8.90 6.03 -17.76
C ASP A 202 9.59 4.66 -17.63
N GLU A 203 8.94 3.59 -18.10
CA GLU A 203 9.50 2.23 -18.15
C GLU A 203 10.70 2.19 -19.10
N GLN A 204 10.60 2.86 -20.25
CA GLN A 204 11.68 2.95 -21.22
C GLN A 204 12.87 3.74 -20.64
N LYS A 205 12.58 4.86 -19.97
CA LYS A 205 13.60 5.69 -19.33
C LYS A 205 14.32 4.95 -18.20
N TYR A 206 13.56 4.19 -17.40
CA TYR A 206 14.10 3.33 -16.35
C TYR A 206 15.03 2.25 -16.94
N GLN A 207 14.55 1.54 -17.96
CA GLN A 207 15.32 0.47 -18.61
C GLN A 207 16.61 1.00 -19.25
N CYS A 208 16.56 2.13 -19.98
CA CYS A 208 17.76 2.77 -20.54
C CYS A 208 18.76 3.18 -19.46
N THR A 209 18.28 3.61 -18.30
CA THR A 209 19.13 4.01 -17.17
C THR A 209 19.84 2.79 -16.54
N MET A 210 19.14 1.67 -16.41
CA MET A 210 19.70 0.42 -15.87
C MET A 210 20.70 -0.21 -16.84
N GLU A 211 20.37 -0.26 -18.14
CA GLU A 211 21.27 -0.76 -19.19
C GLU A 211 22.57 0.04 -19.27
N PHE A 212 22.48 1.38 -19.21
CA PHE A 212 23.65 2.25 -19.16
C PHE A 212 24.54 1.94 -17.94
N THR A 213 23.92 1.79 -16.77
CA THR A 213 24.63 1.48 -15.52
C THR A 213 25.31 0.11 -15.58
N GLU A 214 24.66 -0.88 -16.21
CA GLU A 214 25.22 -2.21 -16.43
C GLU A 214 26.41 -2.19 -17.41
N GLN A 215 26.29 -1.46 -18.54
CA GLN A 215 27.38 -1.29 -19.49
C GLN A 215 28.60 -0.58 -18.86
N PHE A 216 28.34 0.42 -18.03
CA PHE A 216 29.38 1.13 -17.29
C PHE A 216 30.10 0.18 -16.32
N LYS A 217 29.35 -0.67 -15.61
CA LYS A 217 29.89 -1.71 -14.71
C LYS A 217 30.76 -2.72 -15.47
N LYS A 218 30.35 -3.16 -16.67
CA LYS A 218 31.12 -4.10 -17.51
C LYS A 218 32.45 -3.52 -18.00
N THR A 219 32.53 -2.20 -18.16
CA THR A 219 33.72 -1.50 -18.68
C THR A 219 34.79 -1.29 -17.60
N GLN A 220 34.46 -1.37 -16.31
CA GLN A 220 35.41 -1.13 -15.21
C GLN A 220 35.58 -2.37 -14.31
N LYS A 221 36.83 -2.68 -13.93
CA LYS A 221 37.14 -3.74 -12.94
C LYS A 221 36.51 -3.50 -11.56
N ARG A 222 36.26 -2.24 -11.19
CA ARG A 222 35.63 -1.85 -9.92
C ARG A 222 34.69 -0.68 -10.18
N MET A 223 33.44 -0.83 -9.76
CA MET A 223 32.38 0.15 -10.00
C MET A 223 32.66 1.46 -9.26
N ASN A 224 32.71 2.57 -9.99
CA ASN A 224 32.77 3.91 -9.42
C ASN A 224 31.42 4.63 -9.61
N TRP A 225 30.57 4.55 -8.60
CA TRP A 225 29.22 5.12 -8.61
C TRP A 225 29.19 6.64 -8.80
N LYS A 226 30.19 7.37 -8.30
CA LYS A 226 30.28 8.82 -8.47
C LYS A 226 30.55 9.20 -9.93
N ALA A 227 31.44 8.46 -10.59
CA ALA A 227 31.74 8.67 -12.00
C ALA A 227 30.57 8.26 -12.91
N CYS A 228 29.90 7.15 -12.59
CA CYS A 228 28.71 6.70 -13.30
C CYS A 228 27.57 7.73 -13.19
N HIS A 229 27.30 8.23 -11.99
CA HIS A 229 26.27 9.24 -11.74
C HIS A 229 26.56 10.56 -12.47
N ALA A 230 27.81 11.02 -12.49
CA ALA A 230 28.19 12.23 -13.22
C ALA A 230 27.92 12.11 -14.73
N LEU A 231 28.25 10.97 -15.34
CA LEU A 231 28.00 10.71 -16.77
C LEU A 231 26.51 10.53 -17.09
N LEU A 232 25.73 10.07 -16.12
CA LEU A 232 24.29 9.89 -16.25
C LEU A 232 23.55 11.24 -16.25
N LEU A 233 24.06 12.24 -15.51
CA LEU A 233 23.52 13.61 -15.53
C LEU A 233 23.72 14.33 -16.87
N GLU A 234 24.68 13.90 -17.70
CA GLU A 234 24.91 14.47 -19.03
C GLU A 234 23.95 13.93 -20.10
N LYS A 235 23.12 12.93 -19.76
CA LYS A 235 22.20 12.26 -20.70
C LYS A 235 20.74 12.71 -20.44
N PRO A 236 20.08 13.43 -21.35
CA PRO A 236 18.73 13.96 -21.13
C PRO A 236 17.63 12.87 -21.06
N ASP A 237 17.89 11.71 -21.66
CA ASP A 237 16.93 10.61 -21.78
C ASP A 237 17.04 9.57 -20.64
N MET A 238 17.62 9.95 -19.49
CA MET A 238 17.85 9.04 -18.35
C MET A 238 17.27 9.59 -17.05
N ILE A 239 17.03 8.70 -16.07
CA ILE A 239 16.50 9.07 -14.76
C ILE A 239 17.62 9.71 -13.93
N HIS A 240 17.47 10.99 -13.61
CA HIS A 240 18.42 11.72 -12.78
C HIS A 240 18.19 11.45 -11.30
N TYR A 241 18.96 10.52 -10.74
CA TYR A 241 18.93 10.25 -9.30
C TYR A 241 19.58 11.39 -8.50
N LYS A 242 19.08 11.61 -7.27
CA LYS A 242 19.55 12.67 -6.37
C LYS A 242 21.05 12.57 -6.03
N ASN A 243 21.58 11.35 -5.94
CA ASN A 243 23.01 11.12 -5.67
C ASN A 243 23.43 9.72 -6.18
N ALA A 244 24.74 9.49 -6.21
CA ALA A 244 25.35 8.24 -6.64
C ALA A 244 24.93 7.02 -5.80
N GLU A 245 24.55 7.22 -4.53
CA GLU A 245 24.13 6.15 -3.63
C GLU A 245 22.70 5.68 -3.95
N SER A 246 21.80 6.60 -4.29
CA SER A 246 20.46 6.26 -4.78
C SER A 246 20.51 5.45 -6.07
N LEU A 247 21.42 5.79 -6.99
CA LEU A 247 21.65 5.00 -8.21
C LEU A 247 22.16 3.59 -7.87
N ARG A 248 23.09 3.46 -6.91
CA ARG A 248 23.61 2.16 -6.47
C ARG A 248 22.49 1.27 -5.92
N VAL A 249 21.72 1.77 -4.96
CA VAL A 249 20.64 1.01 -4.32
C VAL A 249 19.60 0.58 -5.35
N ARG A 250 19.23 1.47 -6.27
CA ARG A 250 18.23 1.14 -7.29
C ARG A 250 18.73 0.12 -8.31
N PHE A 251 20.02 0.20 -8.69
CA PHE A 251 20.63 -0.79 -9.56
C PHE A 251 20.79 -2.16 -8.89
N GLU A 252 21.07 -2.20 -7.58
CA GLU A 252 21.11 -3.46 -6.81
C GLU A 252 19.73 -4.13 -6.79
N GLN A 253 18.66 -3.36 -6.52
CA GLN A 253 17.27 -3.85 -6.61
C GLN A 253 16.92 -4.37 -8.00
N TYR A 254 17.32 -3.65 -9.06
CA TYR A 254 17.14 -4.11 -10.45
C TYR A 254 17.83 -5.45 -10.72
N CYS A 255 19.06 -5.63 -10.24
CA CYS A 255 19.77 -6.90 -10.39
C CYS A 255 19.05 -8.05 -9.65
N ASP A 256 18.51 -7.78 -8.46
CA ASP A 256 17.79 -8.77 -7.67
C ASP A 256 16.48 -9.19 -8.35
N GLU A 257 15.72 -8.23 -8.89
CA GLU A 257 14.50 -8.47 -9.68
C GLU A 257 14.80 -9.25 -10.97
N TYR A 258 15.88 -8.91 -11.67
CA TYR A 258 16.27 -9.57 -12.92
C TYR A 258 16.77 -11.00 -12.68
N ASN A 259 17.48 -11.26 -11.57
CA ASN A 259 17.91 -12.62 -11.20
C ASN A 259 16.72 -13.52 -10.80
N TYR A 260 15.63 -12.94 -10.29
CA TYR A 260 14.39 -13.68 -9.97
C TYR A 260 13.56 -14.04 -11.21
N LEU A 261 13.71 -13.32 -12.32
CA LEU A 261 12.96 -13.55 -13.56
C LEU A 261 13.68 -14.50 -14.55
N VAL A 262 14.98 -14.75 -14.34
CA VAL A 262 15.83 -15.56 -15.25
C VAL A 262 16.35 -16.84 -14.58
N GLY A 263 16.09 -17.05 -13.29
CA GLY A 263 16.39 -18.29 -12.54
C GLY A 263 15.17 -19.17 -12.34
#